data_AF-A0A521WK56-F1
#
_entry.id   AF-A0A521WK56-F1
#
_cell.length_a   1.000
_cell.length_b   1.000
_cell.length_c   1.000
_cell.angle_alpha   90.00
_cell.angle_beta   90.00
_cell.angle_gamma   90.00
#
_symmetry.space_group_name_H-M   'P 1'
#
loop_
_entity.id
_entity.type
_entity.pdbx_description
1 polymer ?
#
loop_
_entity_poly.entity_id
_entity_poly.type
_entity_poly.pdbx_seq_one_letter_code
_entity_poly.pdbx_strand_id
1 'polypeptide(L)'
;HAEEEGVEFVMLTNPVRIIGDANNWVSGIECQRMELGEPDDSGRRKPIPVKGSEYVIPVQTVIEAVGQKPNPIIQQTTQGLDVGKRGTVVVNEQQRTSREGIFAGGDLSRGGATVILAMRDGKIAASAIHEYISSKKNGNGKRVTVPFAEVEVVISQ
;
A
#
# COMPACT_ATOMS: atom_id res chain seq x y z
N HIS A 1 -6.45 -4.56 -24.12
CA HIS A 1 -7.71 -3.99 -23.63
C HIS A 1 -7.69 -2.47 -23.64
N ALA A 2 -6.99 -1.77 -22.74
CA ALA A 2 -7.01 -0.29 -22.73
C ALA A 2 -6.61 0.35 -24.09
N GLU A 3 -5.55 -0.15 -24.74
CA GLU A 3 -5.18 0.31 -26.09
C GLU A 3 -6.27 0.02 -27.14
N GLU A 4 -6.94 -1.13 -27.04
CA GLU A 4 -8.03 -1.55 -27.95
C GLU A 4 -9.29 -0.69 -27.74
N GLU A 5 -9.49 -0.18 -26.53
CA GLU A 5 -10.57 0.74 -26.15
C GLU A 5 -10.25 2.20 -26.52
N GLY A 6 -9.07 2.47 -27.09
CA GLY A 6 -8.67 3.80 -27.55
C GLY A 6 -8.02 4.68 -26.48
N VAL A 7 -7.52 4.08 -25.38
CA VAL A 7 -6.75 4.83 -24.38
C VAL A 7 -5.40 5.26 -24.96
N GLU A 8 -5.13 6.56 -24.92
CA GLU A 8 -3.84 7.12 -25.33
C GLU A 8 -2.80 7.03 -24.22
N PHE A 9 -1.64 6.43 -24.54
CA PHE A 9 -0.53 6.31 -23.60
C PHE A 9 0.55 7.34 -23.89
N VAL A 10 0.66 8.35 -23.02
CA VAL A 10 1.73 9.35 -23.09
C VAL A 10 2.90 8.91 -22.22
N MET A 11 3.77 8.09 -22.81
CA MET A 11 4.94 7.54 -22.11
C MET A 11 5.99 8.62 -21.78
N LEU A 12 6.90 8.31 -20.85
CA LEU A 12 8.03 9.17 -20.47
C LEU A 12 7.61 10.62 -20.15
N THR A 13 6.50 10.75 -19.44
CA THR A 13 5.88 12.02 -19.13
C THR A 13 5.59 12.08 -17.65
N ASN A 14 6.14 13.09 -16.97
CA ASN A 14 5.97 13.29 -15.55
C ASN A 14 5.11 14.55 -15.30
N PRO A 15 3.99 14.46 -14.58
CA PRO A 15 3.19 15.64 -14.23
C PRO A 15 3.96 16.53 -13.25
N VAL A 16 3.93 17.84 -13.49
CA VAL A 16 4.62 18.88 -12.68
C VAL A 16 3.60 19.68 -11.87
N ARG A 17 2.49 20.09 -12.47
CA ARG A 17 1.39 20.79 -11.79
C ARG A 17 0.06 20.67 -12.52
N ILE A 18 -1.03 20.75 -11.76
CA ILE A 18 -2.39 20.87 -12.29
C ILE A 18 -2.70 22.36 -12.49
N ILE A 19 -3.27 22.71 -13.64
CA ILE A 19 -3.63 24.07 -14.01
C ILE A 19 -5.14 24.24 -13.81
N GLY A 20 -5.52 25.28 -13.07
CA GLY A 20 -6.91 25.68 -12.86
C GLY A 20 -7.29 26.89 -13.71
N ASP A 21 -8.58 26.99 -14.06
CA ASP A 21 -9.17 28.17 -14.68
C ASP A 21 -9.59 29.23 -13.64
N ALA A 22 -10.22 30.33 -14.10
CA ALA A 22 -10.69 31.42 -13.24
C ALA A 22 -11.75 30.99 -12.20
N ASN A 23 -12.39 29.84 -12.37
CA ASN A 23 -13.42 29.28 -11.50
C ASN A 23 -12.88 28.13 -10.62
N ASN A 24 -11.55 27.89 -10.62
CA ASN A 24 -10.88 26.77 -9.96
C ASN A 24 -11.24 25.38 -10.51
N TRP A 25 -11.69 25.29 -11.76
CA TRP A 25 -11.81 24.00 -12.46
C TRP A 25 -10.52 23.63 -13.15
N VAL A 26 -10.22 22.34 -13.23
CA VAL A 26 -9.05 21.85 -13.97
C VAL A 26 -9.21 22.22 -15.45
N SER A 27 -8.18 22.87 -16.00
CA SER A 27 -8.12 23.25 -17.42
C SER A 27 -6.94 22.60 -18.16
N GLY A 28 -6.00 22.00 -17.42
CA GLY A 28 -4.87 21.29 -17.99
C GLY A 28 -3.94 20.71 -16.94
N ILE A 29 -2.97 19.94 -17.42
CA ILE A 29 -1.86 19.44 -16.61
C ILE A 29 -0.55 19.79 -17.32
N GLU A 30 0.35 20.45 -16.60
CA GLU A 30 1.71 20.70 -17.07
C GLU A 30 2.54 19.46 -16.78
N CYS A 31 3.22 18.97 -17.80
CA CYS A 31 4.06 17.78 -17.75
C CYS A 31 5.46 18.10 -18.26
N GLN A 32 6.42 17.28 -17.84
CA GLN A 32 7.81 17.34 -18.29
C GLN A 32 8.17 16.02 -18.97
N ARG A 33 8.94 16.09 -20.06
CA ARG A 33 9.44 14.88 -20.73
C ARG A 33 10.56 14.25 -19.90
N MET A 34 10.60 12.92 -19.95
CA MET A 34 11.60 12.11 -19.29
C MET A 34 12.42 11.35 -20.34
N GLU A 35 13.65 11.00 -20.00
CA GLU A 35 14.50 10.09 -20.75
C GLU A 35 14.90 8.89 -19.90
N LEU A 36 15.26 7.78 -20.53
CA LEU A 36 15.68 6.59 -19.82
C LEU A 36 17.16 6.69 -19.45
N GLY A 37 17.45 6.69 -18.15
CA GLY A 37 18.79 6.60 -17.59
C GLY A 37 19.30 5.16 -17.48
N GLU A 38 20.22 4.93 -16.55
CA GLU A 38 20.75 3.60 -16.25
C GLU A 38 19.71 2.69 -15.57
N PRO A 39 19.78 1.36 -15.77
CA PRO A 39 18.96 0.40 -15.05
C PRO A 39 19.26 0.42 -13.55
N ASP A 40 18.21 0.29 -12.75
CA ASP A 40 18.31 0.04 -11.31
C ASP A 40 18.47 -1.47 -11.00
N ASP A 41 18.54 -1.82 -9.72
CA ASP A 41 18.69 -3.20 -9.24
C ASP A 41 17.53 -4.12 -9.66
N SER A 42 16.38 -3.56 -10.05
CA SER A 42 15.24 -4.33 -10.60
C SER A 42 15.33 -4.53 -12.12
N GLY A 43 16.36 -3.97 -12.76
CA GLY A 43 16.51 -3.92 -14.22
C GLY A 43 15.71 -2.80 -14.88
N ARG A 44 14.98 -1.98 -14.11
CA ARG A 44 14.17 -0.89 -14.64
C ARG A 44 15.03 0.34 -14.83
N ARG A 45 15.00 0.93 -16.04
CA ARG A 45 15.70 2.18 -16.33
C ARG A 45 15.03 3.34 -15.59
N LYS A 46 15.82 4.12 -14.84
CA LYS A 46 15.32 5.28 -14.10
C LYS A 46 14.90 6.39 -15.06
N PRO A 47 13.72 7.01 -14.90
CA PRO A 47 13.34 8.17 -15.69
C PRO A 47 14.12 9.41 -15.22
N ILE A 48 14.77 10.12 -16.14
CA ILE A 48 15.53 11.35 -15.89
C ILE A 48 14.79 12.54 -16.54
N PRO A 49 14.55 13.65 -15.81
CA PRO A 49 13.91 14.83 -16.38
C PRO A 49 14.72 15.49 -17.50
N VAL A 50 14.07 15.78 -18.63
CA VAL A 50 14.65 16.61 -19.69
C VAL A 50 14.33 18.08 -19.39
N LYS A 51 15.36 18.88 -19.08
CA LYS A 51 15.18 20.31 -18.74
C LYS A 51 14.62 21.11 -19.92
N GLY A 52 13.65 22.00 -19.66
CA GLY A 52 13.08 22.87 -20.68
C GLY A 52 12.11 22.16 -21.62
N SER A 53 11.69 20.94 -21.28
CA SER A 53 10.78 20.11 -22.08
C SER A 53 9.33 20.18 -21.60
N GLU A 54 8.99 21.17 -20.77
CA GLU A 54 7.68 21.32 -20.17
C GLU A 54 6.63 21.63 -21.24
N TYR A 55 5.46 20.99 -21.13
CA TYR A 55 4.34 21.17 -22.04
C TYR A 55 3.01 20.95 -21.31
N VAL A 56 1.93 21.52 -21.82
CA VAL A 56 0.60 21.42 -21.21
C VAL A 56 -0.26 20.47 -22.03
N ILE A 57 -0.90 19.52 -21.34
CA ILE A 57 -1.94 18.68 -21.90
C ILE A 57 -3.29 19.26 -21.45
N PRO A 58 -4.16 19.72 -22.37
CA PRO A 58 -5.47 20.24 -22.02
C PRO A 58 -6.38 19.10 -21.55
N VAL A 59 -6.85 19.18 -20.30
CA VAL A 59 -7.72 18.19 -19.67
C VAL A 59 -8.67 18.88 -18.70
N GLN A 60 -9.82 18.26 -18.46
CA GLN A 60 -10.83 18.75 -17.50
C GLN A 60 -10.87 17.94 -16.21
N THR A 61 -10.27 16.75 -16.22
CA THR A 61 -10.27 15.80 -15.11
C THR A 61 -8.90 15.16 -14.99
N VAL A 62 -8.38 15.08 -13.76
CA VAL A 62 -7.13 14.39 -13.44
C VAL A 62 -7.43 13.35 -12.37
N ILE A 63 -7.00 12.11 -12.61
CA ILE A 63 -7.13 11.00 -11.67
C ILE A 63 -5.71 10.57 -11.28
N GLU A 64 -5.35 10.74 -10.02
CA GLU A 64 -4.03 10.33 -9.51
C GLU A 64 -4.00 8.83 -9.22
N ALA A 65 -3.17 8.10 -9.95
CA ALA A 65 -3.00 6.65 -9.83
C ALA A 65 -1.54 6.24 -9.56
N VAL A 66 -0.79 7.04 -8.79
CA VAL A 66 0.64 6.80 -8.48
C VAL A 66 0.88 5.72 -7.40
N GLY A 67 -0.20 5.13 -6.90
CA GLY A 67 -0.18 4.12 -5.83
C GLY A 67 -0.68 4.67 -4.50
N GLN A 68 -0.83 3.76 -3.54
CA GLN A 68 -1.43 4.01 -2.24
C GLN A 68 -0.46 3.69 -1.10
N LYS A 69 -0.70 4.29 0.07
CA LYS A 69 0.09 4.07 1.29
C LYS A 69 -0.82 3.58 2.41
N PRO A 70 -0.30 2.76 3.34
CA PRO A 70 -1.03 2.36 4.53
C PRO A 70 -1.53 3.57 5.34
N ASN A 71 -2.73 3.45 5.90
CA ASN A 71 -3.33 4.51 6.71
C ASN A 71 -2.48 4.74 7.98
N PRO A 72 -1.98 5.97 8.22
CA PRO A 72 -1.11 6.25 9.35
C PRO A 72 -1.80 6.14 10.72
N ILE A 73 -3.14 6.20 10.76
CA ILE A 73 -3.90 6.17 12.03
C ILE A 73 -3.58 4.91 12.83
N ILE A 74 -3.57 3.74 12.20
CA ILE A 74 -3.28 2.46 12.88
C ILE A 74 -1.92 2.49 13.59
N GLN A 75 -0.93 3.12 12.97
CA GLN A 75 0.42 3.23 13.53
C GLN A 75 0.45 4.20 14.72
N GLN A 76 -0.33 5.28 14.64
CA GLN A 76 -0.37 6.33 15.66
C GLN A 76 -1.19 5.94 16.89
N THR A 77 -2.26 5.18 16.71
CA THR A 77 -3.17 4.79 17.79
C THR A 77 -2.77 3.49 18.48
N THR A 78 -1.98 2.64 17.81
CA THR A 78 -1.60 1.32 18.34
C THR A 78 -0.15 1.34 18.84
N GLN A 79 0.02 1.73 20.10
CA GLN A 79 1.33 1.71 20.76
C GLN A 79 1.96 0.31 20.71
N GLY A 80 3.28 0.26 20.53
CA GLY A 80 4.07 -0.98 20.46
C GLY A 80 4.03 -1.69 19.11
N LEU A 81 3.48 -1.06 18.07
CA LEU A 81 3.45 -1.60 16.71
C LEU A 81 4.64 -1.09 15.88
N ASP A 82 5.51 -2.00 15.46
CA ASP A 82 6.64 -1.69 14.60
C ASP A 82 6.19 -1.52 13.15
N VAL A 83 6.70 -0.46 12.52
CA VAL A 83 6.37 -0.10 11.14
C VAL A 83 7.63 0.08 10.32
N GLY A 84 7.59 -0.40 9.08
CA GLY A 84 8.67 -0.23 8.13
C GLY A 84 8.73 1.19 7.56
N LYS A 85 9.80 1.48 6.81
CA LYS A 85 10.05 2.80 6.20
C LYS A 85 8.93 3.30 5.27
N ARG A 86 8.08 2.41 4.75
CA ARG A 86 6.95 2.73 3.88
C ARG A 86 5.60 2.79 4.61
N GLY A 87 5.61 2.72 5.95
CA GLY A 87 4.41 2.68 6.77
C GLY A 87 3.71 1.31 6.78
N THR A 88 4.35 0.26 6.27
CA THR A 88 3.81 -1.10 6.35
C THR A 88 4.07 -1.69 7.73
N VAL A 89 3.12 -2.45 8.27
CA VAL A 89 3.27 -3.12 9.56
C VAL A 89 4.29 -4.24 9.44
N VAL A 90 5.24 -4.28 10.38
CA VAL A 90 6.25 -5.34 10.41
C VAL A 90 5.64 -6.60 11.01
N VAL A 91 5.76 -7.71 10.28
CA VAL A 91 5.23 -9.01 10.71
C VAL A 91 6.25 -10.12 10.51
N ASN A 92 6.16 -11.16 11.33
CA ASN A 92 6.93 -12.39 11.14
C ASN A 92 6.25 -13.36 10.16
N GLU A 93 6.84 -14.54 9.95
CA GLU A 93 6.31 -15.56 9.03
C GLU A 93 4.88 -16.01 9.35
N GLN A 94 4.49 -15.95 10.63
CA GLN A 94 3.17 -16.32 11.16
C GLN A 94 2.19 -15.13 11.18
N GLN A 95 2.55 -14.02 10.53
CA GLN A 95 1.76 -12.77 10.50
C GLN A 95 1.55 -12.13 11.87
N ARG A 96 2.41 -12.44 12.85
CA ARG A 96 2.42 -11.77 14.16
C ARG A 96 3.15 -10.44 14.06
N THR A 97 2.58 -9.42 14.66
CA THR A 97 3.23 -8.10 14.79
C THR A 97 4.16 -8.07 16.01
N SER A 98 4.83 -6.93 16.23
CA SER A 98 5.62 -6.67 17.45
C SER A 98 4.77 -6.61 18.72
N ARG A 99 3.45 -6.37 18.60
CA ARG A 99 2.52 -6.32 19.72
C ARG A 99 1.82 -7.66 19.89
N GLU A 100 1.92 -8.23 21.09
CA GLU A 100 1.29 -9.51 21.43
C GLU A 100 -0.23 -9.44 21.21
N GLY A 101 -0.79 -10.51 20.62
CA GLY A 101 -2.22 -10.61 20.31
C GLY A 101 -2.64 -9.89 19.02
N ILE A 102 -1.75 -9.12 18.37
CA ILE A 102 -2.06 -8.41 17.12
C ILE A 102 -1.39 -9.09 15.93
N PHE A 103 -2.18 -9.30 14.88
CA PHE A 103 -1.77 -9.93 13.63
C PHE A 103 -2.10 -9.02 12.45
N ALA A 104 -1.27 -9.05 11.40
CA ALA A 104 -1.48 -8.24 10.21
C ALA A 104 -1.02 -8.98 8.94
N GLY A 105 -1.66 -8.69 7.81
CA GLY A 105 -1.35 -9.36 6.54
C GLY A 105 -1.86 -8.59 5.32
N GLY A 106 -1.48 -9.03 4.12
CA GLY A 106 -1.86 -8.37 2.87
C GLY A 106 -1.12 -7.06 2.65
N ASP A 107 -1.78 -6.09 2.04
CA ASP A 107 -1.14 -4.85 1.59
C ASP A 107 -0.64 -3.98 2.76
N LEU A 108 -1.23 -4.17 3.94
CA LEU A 108 -0.78 -3.50 5.16
C LEU A 108 0.64 -3.92 5.57
N SER A 109 1.03 -5.17 5.34
CA SER A 109 2.38 -5.66 5.67
C SER A 109 3.32 -5.68 4.47
N ARG A 110 2.79 -5.91 3.26
CA ARG A 110 3.59 -6.04 2.02
C ARG A 110 3.75 -4.73 1.24
N GLY A 111 2.85 -3.78 1.41
CA GLY A 111 2.59 -2.73 0.42
C GLY A 111 1.78 -3.28 -0.76
N GLY A 112 1.45 -2.43 -1.73
CA GLY A 112 0.63 -2.76 -2.90
C GLY A 112 0.96 -4.13 -3.52
N ALA A 113 0.13 -5.14 -3.23
CA ALA A 113 0.38 -6.53 -3.60
C ALA A 113 -0.83 -7.12 -4.34
N THR A 114 -0.84 -8.44 -4.51
CA THR A 114 -1.92 -9.13 -5.23
C THR A 114 -2.90 -9.76 -4.25
N VAL A 115 -4.16 -9.87 -4.68
CA VAL A 115 -5.26 -10.52 -3.94
C VAL A 115 -4.89 -11.90 -3.40
N ILE A 116 -4.13 -12.69 -4.18
CA ILE A 116 -3.72 -14.04 -3.78
C ILE A 116 -2.73 -14.04 -2.61
N LEU A 117 -1.86 -13.02 -2.53
CA LEU A 117 -0.92 -12.88 -1.43
C LEU A 117 -1.64 -12.45 -0.15
N ALA A 118 -2.59 -11.51 -0.25
CA ALA A 118 -3.44 -11.13 0.89
C ALA A 118 -4.24 -12.33 1.41
N MET A 119 -4.82 -13.14 0.51
CA MET A 119 -5.49 -14.40 0.87
C MET A 119 -4.58 -15.39 1.57
N ARG A 120 -3.33 -15.53 1.11
CA ARG A 120 -2.32 -16.40 1.75
C ARG A 120 -2.04 -15.94 3.17
N ASP A 121 -1.76 -14.65 3.35
CA ASP A 121 -1.43 -14.08 4.65
C ASP A 121 -2.61 -14.22 5.62
N GLY A 122 -3.85 -14.04 5.15
CA GLY A 122 -5.05 -14.25 5.95
C GLY A 122 -5.18 -15.70 6.47
N LYS A 123 -4.87 -16.70 5.63
CA LYS A 123 -4.86 -18.11 6.07
C LYS A 123 -3.79 -18.38 7.13
N ILE A 124 -2.59 -17.81 6.96
CA ILE A 124 -1.50 -17.97 7.92
C ILE A 124 -1.85 -17.31 9.25
N ALA A 125 -2.35 -16.06 9.21
CA ALA A 125 -2.78 -15.33 10.39
C ALA A 125 -3.88 -16.08 11.14
N ALA A 126 -4.89 -16.62 10.44
CA ALA A 126 -5.97 -17.39 11.05
C ALA A 126 -5.45 -18.61 11.84
N SER A 127 -4.52 -19.38 11.26
CA SER A 127 -3.88 -20.51 11.95
C SER A 127 -3.10 -20.05 13.18
N ALA A 128 -2.31 -18.98 13.06
CA ALA A 128 -1.50 -18.46 14.16
C ALA A 128 -2.35 -17.89 15.31
N ILE A 129 -3.49 -17.27 14.99
CA ILE A 129 -4.49 -16.82 15.96
C ILE A 129 -5.13 -18.01 16.68
N HIS A 130 -5.50 -19.05 15.93
CA HIS A 130 -6.07 -20.26 16.51
C HIS A 130 -5.10 -20.91 17.51
N GLU A 131 -3.82 -21.00 17.15
CA GLU A 131 -2.76 -21.49 18.04
C GLU A 131 -2.59 -20.59 19.26
N TYR A 132 -2.52 -19.27 19.07
CA TYR A 132 -2.38 -18.29 20.15
C TYR A 132 -3.50 -18.43 21.18
N ILE A 133 -4.76 -18.42 20.72
CA ILE A 133 -5.94 -18.59 21.58
C ILE A 133 -5.94 -19.96 22.26
N SER A 134 -5.64 -21.03 21.52
CA SER A 134 -5.65 -22.40 22.04
C SER A 134 -4.57 -22.67 23.08
N SER A 135 -3.44 -21.95 23.00
CA SER A 135 -2.34 -22.02 23.96
C SER A 135 -2.63 -21.30 25.28
N LYS A 136 -3.56 -20.33 25.30
CA LYS A 136 -4.04 -19.69 26.53
C LYS A 136 -5.03 -20.60 27.28
N LYS A 137 -4.52 -21.70 27.85
CA LYS A 137 -5.25 -22.54 28.82
C LYS A 137 -4.87 -22.13 30.24
N ASN A 138 -5.85 -21.81 31.08
CA ASN A 138 -5.64 -21.70 32.53
C ASN A 138 -5.32 -23.09 33.11
N GLY A 139 -4.56 -23.14 34.22
CA GLY A 139 -4.04 -24.34 34.89
C GLY A 139 -5.04 -25.42 35.34
N ASN A 140 -6.32 -25.32 34.95
CA ASN A 140 -7.38 -26.29 35.20
C ASN A 140 -7.95 -26.96 33.93
N GLY A 141 -7.28 -26.85 32.77
CA GLY A 141 -7.65 -27.58 31.55
C GLY A 141 -8.96 -27.16 30.87
N LYS A 142 -9.62 -26.10 31.35
CA LYS A 142 -10.82 -25.52 30.73
C LYS A 142 -10.44 -24.50 29.65
N ARG A 143 -11.20 -24.46 28.54
CA ARG A 143 -11.09 -23.40 27.51
C ARG A 143 -11.29 -22.04 28.18
N VAL A 144 -10.33 -21.15 28.03
CA VAL A 144 -10.44 -19.75 28.47
C VAL A 144 -11.13 -18.98 27.35
N THR A 145 -12.18 -18.23 27.70
CA THR A 145 -12.76 -17.25 26.78
C THR A 145 -11.81 -16.06 26.74
N VAL A 146 -11.06 -15.91 25.64
CA VAL A 146 -10.22 -14.73 25.40
C VAL A 146 -11.15 -13.58 25.00
N PRO A 147 -11.14 -12.43 25.71
CA PRO A 147 -12.00 -11.31 25.34
C PRO A 147 -11.69 -10.84 23.91
N PHE A 148 -12.72 -10.43 23.16
CA PHE A 148 -12.58 -9.91 21.79
C PHE A 148 -11.59 -8.73 21.69
N ALA A 149 -11.36 -8.01 22.78
CA ALA A 149 -10.40 -6.90 22.86
C ALA A 149 -8.91 -7.34 22.87
N GLU A 150 -8.60 -8.63 22.99
CA GLU A 150 -7.21 -9.13 23.07
C GLU A 150 -6.66 -9.67 21.74
N VAL A 151 -7.49 -9.77 20.70
CA VAL A 151 -7.09 -10.25 19.37
C VAL A 151 -7.59 -9.30 18.31
N GLU A 152 -6.67 -8.61 17.64
CA GLU A 152 -6.98 -7.70 16.56
C GLU A 152 -6.30 -8.17 15.27
N VAL A 153 -7.06 -8.16 14.18
CA VAL A 153 -6.60 -8.57 12.85
C VAL A 153 -6.88 -7.45 11.88
N VAL A 154 -5.82 -6.96 11.24
CA VAL A 154 -5.96 -5.96 10.17
C VAL A 154 -5.37 -6.55 8.90
N ILE A 155 -6.25 -6.88 7.94
CA ILE A 155 -5.88 -7.34 6.60
C ILE A 155 -6.47 -6.35 5.60
N SER A 156 -5.62 -5.81 4.73
CA SER A 156 -6.05 -4.90 3.66
C SER A 156 -5.66 -5.44 2.29
N GLN A 157 -6.44 -5.03 1.29
CA GLN A 157 -6.11 -5.05 -0.13
C GLN A 157 -5.95 -3.62 -0.64
#